data_AF-A0A4D6MQ78-F1
#
_entry.id   AF-A0A4D6MQ78-F1
#
_cell.length_a   1.000
_cell.length_b   1.000
_cell.length_c   1.000
_cell.angle_alpha   90.00
_cell.angle_beta   90.00
_cell.angle_gamma   90.00
#
_symmetry.space_group_name_H-M   'P 1'
#
loop_
_entity.id
_entity.type
_entity.pdbx_description
1 polymer ?
#
loop_
_entity_poly.entity_id
_entity_poly.type
_entity_poly.pdbx_seq_one_letter_code
_entity_poly.pdbx_strand_id
1 'polypeptide(L)'
;MALKKMLAAAINQGVPEARARIFGHQLNPSGKKSPHKILRMKLFGEKVAQWYPHDINKDDPLVMARQEQERLSKLEMLKRRGKGPPKKGQGRRAAKRNK
;
A
#
# COMPACT_ATOMS: atom_id res chain seq x y z
N MET A 1 59.11 -13.75 -13.14
CA MET A 1 58.20 -13.18 -12.10
C MET A 1 57.17 -12.16 -12.63
N ALA A 2 57.40 -11.49 -13.77
CA ALA A 2 56.46 -10.49 -14.31
C ALA A 2 55.17 -11.08 -14.90
N LEU A 3 55.25 -12.16 -15.67
CA LEU A 3 54.10 -12.80 -16.32
C LEU A 3 53.04 -13.29 -15.31
N LYS A 4 53.48 -13.90 -14.21
CA LYS A 4 52.59 -14.38 -13.14
C LYS A 4 51.81 -13.23 -12.48
N LYS A 5 52.44 -12.07 -12.30
CA LYS A 5 51.78 -10.87 -11.77
C LYS A 5 50.77 -10.29 -12.75
N MET A 6 51.10 -10.23 -14.03
CA MET A 6 50.17 -9.80 -15.08
C MET A 6 48.93 -10.71 -15.17
N LEU A 7 49.14 -12.02 -15.16
CA LEU A 7 48.04 -12.99 -15.21
C LEU A 7 47.14 -12.87 -13.97
N ALA A 8 47.74 -12.71 -12.79
CA ALA A 8 46.99 -12.48 -11.55
C ALA A 8 46.16 -11.18 -11.59
N ALA A 9 46.70 -10.09 -12.15
CA ALA A 9 45.95 -8.84 -12.30
C ALA A 9 44.78 -8.98 -13.28
N ALA A 10 45.00 -9.63 -14.43
CA ALA A 10 43.95 -9.88 -15.42
C ALA A 10 42.80 -10.74 -14.83
N ILE A 11 43.14 -11.78 -14.06
CA ILE A 11 42.16 -12.66 -13.41
C ILE A 11 41.40 -11.92 -12.30
N ASN A 12 42.10 -11.19 -11.43
CA ASN A 12 41.50 -10.59 -10.24
C ASN A 12 40.76 -9.28 -10.51
N GLN A 13 41.12 -8.54 -11.57
CA GLN A 13 40.53 -7.23 -11.89
C GLN A 13 39.80 -7.25 -13.23
N GLY A 14 40.45 -7.74 -14.28
CA GLY A 14 39.92 -7.70 -15.65
C GLY A 14 38.68 -8.57 -15.85
N VAL A 15 38.70 -9.82 -15.36
CA VAL A 15 37.55 -10.73 -15.50
C VAL A 15 36.32 -10.23 -14.73
N PRO A 16 36.42 -9.82 -13.44
CA PRO A 16 35.30 -9.23 -12.72
C PRO A 16 34.76 -7.95 -13.35
N GLU A 17 35.62 -7.10 -13.90
CA GLU A 17 35.22 -5.87 -14.58
C GLU A 17 34.46 -6.15 -15.87
N ALA A 18 34.98 -7.05 -16.72
CA ALA A 18 34.31 -7.47 -17.94
C ALA A 18 32.93 -8.09 -17.64
N ARG A 19 32.86 -8.97 -16.63
CA ARG A 19 31.60 -9.56 -16.17
C ARG A 19 30.62 -8.47 -15.69
N ALA A 20 31.09 -7.53 -14.88
CA ALA A 20 30.27 -6.45 -14.38
C ALA A 20 29.69 -5.58 -15.51
N ARG A 21 30.51 -5.30 -16.53
CA ARG A 21 30.11 -4.55 -17.72
C ARG A 21 29.07 -5.30 -18.56
N ILE A 22 29.24 -6.61 -18.77
CA ILE A 22 28.34 -7.43 -19.59
C ILE A 22 26.96 -7.58 -18.90
N PHE A 23 26.94 -7.85 -17.59
CA PHE A 23 25.72 -8.20 -16.86
C PHE A 23 25.14 -7.07 -16.00
N GLY A 24 25.70 -5.85 -16.12
CA GLY A 24 25.25 -4.69 -15.35
C GLY A 24 25.44 -4.85 -13.83
N HIS A 25 26.46 -5.58 -13.38
CA HIS A 25 26.77 -5.67 -11.95
C HIS A 25 27.55 -4.44 -11.50
N GLN A 26 27.19 -3.88 -10.34
CA GLN A 26 27.98 -2.81 -9.73
C GLN A 26 29.13 -3.38 -8.89
N LEU A 27 30.38 -3.02 -9.23
CA LEU A 27 31.55 -3.34 -8.43
C LEU A 27 31.73 -2.33 -7.28
N ASN A 28 32.15 -2.81 -6.11
CA ASN A 28 32.51 -1.97 -4.96
C ASN A 28 33.90 -2.34 -4.41
N PRO A 29 34.98 -1.85 -5.05
CA PRO A 29 36.34 -2.12 -4.60
C PRO A 29 36.64 -1.58 -3.20
N SER A 30 35.94 -0.52 -2.80
CA SER A 30 36.13 0.15 -1.51
C SER A 30 35.48 -0.58 -0.32
N GLY A 31 34.56 -1.53 -0.58
CA GLY A 31 33.79 -2.22 0.45
C GLY A 31 32.86 -1.34 1.30
N LYS A 32 32.78 -0.03 1.02
CA LYS A 32 31.94 0.91 1.77
C LYS A 32 30.46 0.68 1.48
N LYS A 33 29.57 1.07 2.41
CA LYS A 33 28.13 0.95 2.20
C LYS A 33 27.70 1.79 0.98
N SER A 34 27.04 1.13 0.02
CA SER A 34 26.47 1.73 -1.19
C SER A 34 24.94 1.68 -1.13
N PRO A 35 24.21 2.66 -1.72
CA PRO A 35 22.75 2.65 -1.80
C PRO A 35 22.19 1.51 -2.68
N HIS A 36 23.04 0.72 -3.33
CA HIS A 36 22.66 -0.37 -4.24
C HIS A 36 21.75 -1.44 -3.61
N LYS A 37 21.75 -1.60 -2.27
CA LYS A 37 20.76 -2.45 -1.60
C LYS A 37 19.36 -1.86 -1.73
N ILE A 38 19.20 -0.56 -1.45
CA ILE A 38 17.92 0.14 -1.47
C ILE A 38 17.38 0.23 -2.90
N LEU A 39 18.25 0.59 -3.86
CA LEU A 39 17.85 0.74 -5.26
C LEU A 39 17.41 -0.57 -5.94
N ARG A 40 17.89 -1.72 -5.45
CA ARG A 40 17.48 -3.05 -5.95
C ARG A 40 16.19 -3.57 -5.32
N MET A 41 15.74 -2.96 -4.23
CA MET A 41 14.47 -3.37 -3.62
C MET A 41 13.34 -3.00 -4.57
N LYS A 42 12.51 -3.98 -4.92
CA LYS A 42 11.30 -3.73 -5.71
C LYS A 42 10.37 -2.82 -4.90
N LEU A 43 9.85 -1.77 -5.54
CA LEU A 43 8.80 -0.96 -4.95
C LEU A 43 7.57 -1.84 -4.71
N PHE A 44 7.03 -1.78 -3.50
CA PHE A 44 5.86 -2.56 -3.09
C PHE A 44 4.70 -1.67 -2.62
N GLY A 45 4.81 -0.35 -2.78
CA GLY A 45 3.82 0.62 -2.33
C GLY A 45 2.44 0.40 -2.95
N GLU A 46 2.37 0.10 -4.25
CA GLU A 46 1.10 -0.19 -4.93
C GLU A 46 0.40 -1.42 -4.34
N LYS A 47 1.15 -2.50 -4.11
CA LYS A 47 0.61 -3.73 -3.49
C LYS A 47 0.06 -3.48 -2.10
N VAL A 48 0.67 -2.56 -1.35
CA VAL A 48 0.20 -2.16 -0.01
C VAL A 48 -1.01 -1.24 -0.12
N ALA A 49 -1.02 -0.30 -1.06
CA ALA A 49 -2.13 0.62 -1.27
C ALA A 49 -3.41 -0.10 -1.75
N GLN A 50 -3.27 -1.12 -2.60
CA GLN A 50 -4.36 -1.94 -3.14
C GLN A 50 -4.75 -3.10 -2.20
N TRP A 51 -4.57 -2.95 -0.88
CA TRP A 51 -4.88 -3.99 0.09
C TRP A 51 -6.37 -4.39 0.06
N TYR A 52 -7.26 -3.41 -0.07
CA TYR A 52 -8.70 -3.66 -0.21
C TYR A 52 -9.10 -3.61 -1.69
N PRO A 53 -9.86 -4.60 -2.19
CA PRO A 53 -10.36 -4.59 -3.55
C PRO A 53 -11.38 -3.45 -3.74
N HIS A 54 -11.51 -3.00 -4.99
CA HIS A 54 -12.53 -2.03 -5.37
C HIS A 54 -13.94 -2.65 -5.28
N ASP A 55 -14.87 -1.89 -4.73
CA ASP A 55 -16.26 -2.32 -4.56
C ASP A 55 -17.10 -1.85 -5.76
N ILE A 56 -17.30 -2.77 -6.71
CA ILE A 56 -18.05 -2.54 -7.96
C ILE A 56 -19.50 -2.08 -7.73
N ASN A 57 -20.08 -2.38 -6.56
CA ASN A 57 -21.47 -2.00 -6.26
C ASN A 57 -21.63 -0.48 -6.11
N LYS A 58 -20.54 0.24 -5.85
CA LYS A 58 -20.54 1.70 -5.74
C LYS A 58 -20.59 2.39 -7.09
N ASP A 59 -20.24 1.68 -8.16
CA ASP A 59 -20.20 2.24 -9.52
C ASP A 59 -21.57 2.17 -10.20
N ASP A 60 -22.42 1.20 -9.83
CA ASP A 60 -23.76 1.04 -10.39
C ASP A 60 -24.79 1.98 -9.72
N PRO A 61 -25.33 2.98 -10.43
CA PRO A 61 -26.31 3.91 -9.88
C PRO A 61 -27.60 3.23 -9.42
N LEU A 62 -28.01 2.11 -10.04
CA LEU A 62 -29.24 1.40 -9.69
C LEU A 62 -29.09 0.65 -8.37
N VAL A 63 -27.93 0.01 -8.15
CA VAL A 63 -27.63 -0.68 -6.89
C VAL A 63 -27.55 0.31 -5.74
N MET A 64 -26.84 1.43 -5.95
CA MET A 64 -26.72 2.50 -4.95
C MET A 64 -28.08 3.14 -4.61
N ALA A 65 -28.89 3.44 -5.63
CA ALA A 65 -30.23 4.01 -5.42
C ALA A 65 -31.15 3.05 -4.66
N ARG A 66 -31.11 1.75 -4.97
CA ARG A 66 -31.91 0.74 -4.28
C ARG A 66 -31.52 0.62 -2.80
N GLN A 67 -30.23 0.54 -2.49
CA GLN A 67 -29.74 0.46 -1.11
C GLN A 67 -30.17 1.67 -0.29
N GLU A 68 -30.08 2.87 -0.88
CA GLU A 68 -30.51 4.10 -0.21
C GLU A 68 -32.03 4.14 -0.01
N GLN A 69 -32.82 3.69 -1.01
CA GLN A 69 -34.27 3.61 -0.90
C GLN A 69 -34.71 2.65 0.22
N GLU A 70 -34.08 1.48 0.34
CA GLU A 70 -34.32 0.53 1.42
C GLU A 70 -33.98 1.13 2.79
N ARG A 71 -32.84 1.84 2.88
CA ARG A 71 -32.42 2.54 4.09
C ARG A 71 -33.46 3.59 4.53
N LEU A 72 -33.96 4.38 3.59
CA LEU A 72 -34.96 5.42 3.83
C LEU A 72 -36.31 4.82 4.24
N SER A 73 -36.77 3.79 3.53
CA SER A 73 -38.02 3.07 3.85
C SER A 73 -38.01 2.48 5.26
N LYS A 74 -36.90 1.82 5.64
CA LYS A 74 -36.71 1.29 7.00
C LYS A 74 -36.73 2.40 8.05
N LEU A 75 -36.05 3.51 7.79
CA LEU A 75 -36.01 4.66 8.68
C LEU A 75 -37.41 5.25 8.89
N GLU A 76 -38.19 5.39 7.81
CA GLU A 76 -39.55 5.91 7.85
C GLU A 76 -40.46 5.00 8.69
N MET A 77 -40.40 3.68 8.47
CA MET A 77 -41.16 2.71 9.27
C MET A 77 -40.84 2.80 10.76
N LEU A 78 -39.56 2.97 11.13
CA LEU A 78 -39.14 3.13 12.53
C LEU A 78 -39.66 4.45 13.13
N LYS A 79 -39.63 5.54 12.36
CA LYS A 79 -40.17 6.84 12.77
C LYS A 79 -41.68 6.76 13.03
N ARG A 80 -42.45 6.10 12.14
CA ARG A 80 -43.90 5.88 12.31
C ARG A 80 -44.23 5.15 13.61
N ARG A 81 -43.37 4.22 14.03
CA ARG A 81 -43.52 3.45 15.29
C ARG A 81 -42.97 4.16 16.53
N GLY A 82 -42.43 5.37 16.40
CA GLY A 82 -41.74 6.08 17.50
C GLY A 82 -40.41 5.43 17.94
N LYS A 83 -39.90 4.47 17.15
CA LYS A 83 -38.63 3.75 17.39
C LYS A 83 -37.47 4.31 16.55
N GLY A 84 -37.66 5.50 15.98
CA GLY A 84 -36.61 6.19 15.24
C GLY A 84 -35.44 6.58 16.15
N PRO A 85 -34.23 6.72 15.60
CA PRO A 85 -33.10 7.21 16.38
C PRO A 85 -33.40 8.65 16.89
N PRO A 86 -33.07 8.96 18.16
CA PRO A 86 -33.27 10.29 18.71
C PRO A 86 -32.33 11.31 18.05
N LYS A 87 -32.66 12.60 18.18
CA LYS A 87 -31.78 13.68 17.70
C LYS A 87 -30.42 13.60 18.40
N LYS A 88 -29.34 13.76 17.64
CA LYS A 88 -27.96 13.77 18.15
C LYS A 88 -27.86 14.78 19.31
N GLY A 89 -27.27 14.35 20.44
CA GLY A 89 -27.15 15.16 21.66
C GLY A 89 -28.40 15.18 22.56
N GLN A 90 -29.55 14.67 22.11
CA GLN A 90 -30.79 14.59 22.88
C GLN A 90 -31.17 13.15 23.24
N GLY A 91 -30.17 12.27 23.35
CA GLY A 91 -30.39 10.90 23.78
C GLY A 91 -30.90 10.83 25.22
N ARG A 92 -31.51 9.70 25.60
CA ARG A 92 -32.07 9.47 26.95
C ARG A 92 -31.12 9.83 28.10
N ARG A 93 -29.80 9.63 27.93
CA ARG A 93 -28.78 9.96 28.93
C ARG A 93 -28.48 11.46 29.03
N ALA A 94 -28.57 12.21 27.93
CA ALA A 94 -28.35 13.66 27.93
C ALA A 94 -29.48 14.38 28.68
N ALA A 95 -30.73 13.94 28.52
CA ALA A 95 -31.86 14.47 29.26
C ALA A 95 -31.76 14.23 30.78
N LYS A 96 -31.07 13.17 31.22
CA LYS A 96 -30.85 12.89 32.65
C LYS A 96 -29.82 13.79 33.32
N ARG A 97 -28.94 14.46 32.57
CA ARG A 97 -27.87 15.32 33.16
C ARG A 97 -28.35 16.72 33.53
N ASN A 98 -29.51 17.14 33.01
CA ASN A 98 -30.13 18.44 33.30
C ASN A 98 -31.18 18.38 34.43
N LYS A 99 -31.28 17.25 35.13
CA LYS A 99 -32.13 17.05 36.31
C LYS A 99 -31.24 16.71 37.49
#